data_AF-A0AAN5Z0F5-F1
#
_entry.id   AF-A0AAN5Z0F5-F1
#
_cell.length_a   1.000
_cell.length_b   1.000
_cell.length_c   1.000
_cell.angle_alpha   90.00
_cell.angle_beta   90.00
_cell.angle_gamma   90.00
#
_symmetry.space_group_name_H-M   'P 1'
#
loop_
_entity.id
_entity.type
_entity.pdbx_description
1 polymer ?
#
loop_
_entity_poly.entity_id
_entity_poly.type
_entity_poly.pdbx_seq_one_letter_code
_entity_poly.pdbx_strand_id
1 'polypeptide(L)'
;EKKDKKRKSTGDQGGREPIKCYNCQGIGHKAHQCPESEKRRQADRADGFQLASVATNPRLDALERRVEEQEKSILALENKLKKEKKEKKQAEDKVKKLEKEVARLDETIVHIEEFLATLPAPPTTE
;
A
#
# COMPACT_ATOMS: atom_id res chain seq x y z
N GLU A 1 19.68 37.62 37.94
CA GLU A 1 19.48 38.91 37.25
C GLU A 1 19.70 38.76 35.76
N LYS A 2 18.72 39.18 34.95
CA LYS A 2 18.77 39.19 33.48
C LYS A 2 19.57 40.42 33.05
N LYS A 3 20.60 40.27 32.22
CA LYS A 3 21.27 41.40 31.55
C LYS A 3 21.00 41.33 30.05
N ASP A 4 19.98 42.08 29.65
CA ASP A 4 19.61 42.40 28.28
C ASP A 4 20.78 43.05 27.54
N LYS A 5 21.43 42.31 26.64
CA LYS A 5 22.39 42.87 25.68
C LYS A 5 21.62 43.59 24.56
N LYS A 6 21.20 44.83 24.86
CA LYS A 6 20.63 45.78 23.90
C LYS A 6 21.64 46.02 22.77
N ARG A 7 21.45 45.35 21.61
CA ARG A 7 22.22 45.59 20.39
C ARG A 7 21.93 47.03 19.94
N LYS A 8 22.90 47.92 20.17
CA LYS A 8 22.82 49.33 19.80
C LYS A 8 22.85 49.44 18.28
N SER A 9 21.68 49.61 17.66
CA SER A 9 21.55 50.08 16.29
C SER A 9 21.97 51.54 16.23
N THR A 10 23.25 51.79 15.93
CA THR A 10 23.74 53.11 15.54
C THR A 10 23.28 53.41 14.12
N GLY A 11 22.04 53.87 14.00
CA GLY A 11 21.60 54.66 12.86
C GLY A 11 21.81 56.12 13.19
N ASP A 12 22.36 56.86 12.23
CA ASP A 12 22.46 58.31 12.20
C ASP A 12 23.62 58.96 12.97
N GLN A 13 24.69 59.27 12.22
CA GLN A 13 25.40 60.56 12.25
C GLN A 13 26.67 60.51 11.37
N GLY A 14 26.78 61.43 10.42
CA GLY A 14 28.04 61.85 9.79
C GLY A 14 28.19 61.52 8.30
N GLY A 15 27.85 62.49 7.44
CA GLY A 15 28.46 62.75 6.12
C GLY A 15 28.89 61.57 5.24
N ARG A 16 28.09 60.50 5.16
CA ARG A 16 28.47 59.25 4.50
C ARG A 16 27.91 59.19 3.08
N GLU A 17 28.79 58.88 2.13
CA GLU A 17 28.41 58.51 0.76
C GLU A 17 27.19 57.57 0.75
N PRO A 18 26.29 57.70 -0.24
CA PRO A 18 25.10 56.87 -0.32
C PRO A 18 25.50 55.40 -0.25
N ILE A 19 24.85 54.65 0.63
CA ILE A 19 25.21 53.25 0.87
C ILE A 19 25.00 52.43 -0.41
N LYS A 20 26.10 52.03 -1.03
CA LYS A 20 26.11 51.24 -2.28
C LYS A 20 26.09 49.76 -1.98
N CYS A 21 25.20 49.04 -2.65
CA CYS A 21 25.10 47.59 -2.60
C CYS A 21 26.15 46.95 -3.50
N TYR A 22 27.00 46.06 -2.95
CA TYR A 22 28.02 45.36 -3.75
C TYR A 22 27.46 44.31 -4.71
N ASN A 23 26.21 43.87 -4.53
CA ASN A 23 25.61 42.81 -5.36
C ASN A 23 24.96 43.35 -6.64
N CYS A 24 24.31 44.52 -6.57
CA CYS A 24 23.58 45.12 -7.69
C CYS A 24 24.01 46.56 -8.02
N GLN A 25 25.00 47.10 -7.29
CA GLN A 25 25.52 48.47 -7.43
C GLN A 25 24.50 49.58 -7.13
N GLY A 26 23.27 49.24 -6.71
CA GLY A 26 22.24 50.20 -6.31
C GLY A 26 22.55 50.89 -4.97
N ILE A 27 21.90 52.03 -4.73
CA ILE A 27 22.06 52.81 -3.49
C ILE A 27 20.90 52.57 -2.51
N GLY A 28 21.10 52.87 -1.23
CA GLY A 28 20.05 52.85 -0.21
C GLY A 28 19.89 51.52 0.55
N HIS A 29 20.64 50.49 0.20
CA HIS A 29 20.66 49.20 0.91
C HIS A 29 22.04 48.54 0.88
N LYS A 30 22.32 47.65 1.84
CA LYS A 30 23.54 46.82 1.87
C LYS A 30 23.34 45.53 1.07
N ALA A 31 24.43 44.84 0.71
CA ALA A 31 24.41 43.57 -0.03
C ALA A 31 23.48 42.49 0.59
N HIS A 32 23.38 42.39 1.92
CA HIS A 32 22.49 41.45 2.60
C HIS A 32 21.00 41.85 2.59
N GLN A 33 20.70 43.10 2.25
CA GLN A 33 19.35 43.64 2.06
C GLN A 33 19.03 43.83 0.57
N CYS A 34 19.85 43.28 -0.33
CA CYS A 34 19.66 43.41 -1.76
C CYS A 34 18.39 42.69 -2.21
N PRO A 35 17.38 43.41 -2.74
CA PRO A 35 16.13 42.77 -3.18
C PRO A 35 16.37 41.83 -4.37
N GLU A 36 17.37 42.14 -5.22
CA GLU A 36 17.74 41.30 -6.36
C GLU A 36 18.38 39.97 -5.92
N SER A 37 19.17 40.00 -4.84
CA SER A 37 19.72 38.77 -4.26
C SER A 37 18.64 37.89 -3.67
N GLU A 38 17.58 38.47 -3.09
CA GLU A 38 16.44 37.71 -2.58
C GLU A 38 15.63 37.08 -3.72
N LYS A 39 15.37 37.83 -4.81
CA LYS A 39 14.72 37.28 -6.02
C LYS A 39 15.50 36.12 -6.62
N ARG A 40 16.83 36.24 -6.74
CA ARG A 40 17.70 35.15 -7.22
C ARG A 40 17.61 33.92 -6.33
N ARG A 41 17.68 34.08 -5.01
CA ARG A 41 17.51 32.98 -4.06
C ARG A 41 16.13 32.32 -4.15
N GLN A 42 15.09 33.07 -4.51
CA GLN A 42 13.75 32.52 -4.74
C GLN A 42 13.69 31.72 -6.05
N ALA A 43 14.30 32.23 -7.12
CA ALA A 43 14.43 31.51 -8.39
C ALA A 43 15.24 30.21 -8.20
N ASP A 44 16.41 30.27 -7.56
CA ASP A 44 17.26 29.09 -7.30
C ASP A 44 16.51 28.01 -6.48
N ARG A 45 15.64 28.43 -5.54
CA ARG A 45 14.79 27.50 -4.78
C ARG A 45 13.69 26.88 -5.63
N ALA A 46 13.07 27.66 -6.52
CA ALA A 46 12.05 27.17 -7.43
C ALA A 46 12.65 26.16 -8.42
N ASP A 47 13.83 26.46 -8.98
CA ASP A 47 14.57 25.58 -9.88
C ASP A 47 14.99 24.30 -9.16
N GLY A 48 15.48 24.42 -7.91
CA GLY A 48 15.81 23.26 -7.07
C GLY A 48 14.61 22.36 -6.79
N PHE A 49 13.42 22.93 -6.57
CA PHE A 49 12.18 22.17 -6.42
C PHE A 49 11.81 21.43 -7.70
N GLN A 50 11.83 22.11 -8.85
CA GLN A 50 11.54 21.49 -10.16
C GLN A 50 12.50 20.34 -10.46
N LEU A 51 13.80 20.52 -10.19
CA LEU A 51 14.80 19.48 -10.39
C LEU A 51 14.54 18.25 -9.51
N ALA A 52 14.17 18.46 -8.25
CA ALA A 52 13.79 17.38 -7.35
C ALA A 52 12.54 16.64 -7.85
N SER A 53 11.51 17.37 -8.30
CA SER A 53 10.30 16.79 -8.86
C SER A 53 10.59 15.93 -10.11
N VAL A 54 11.39 16.44 -11.04
CA VAL A 54 11.78 15.71 -12.27
C VAL A 54 12.57 14.45 -11.92
N ALA A 55 13.40 14.48 -10.87
CA ALA A 55 14.12 13.29 -10.40
C ALA A 55 13.20 12.25 -9.73
N THR A 56 12.14 12.69 -9.04
CA THR A 56 11.21 11.79 -8.33
C THR A 56 10.11 11.21 -9.23
N ASN A 57 9.69 11.92 -10.28
CA ASN A 57 8.60 11.50 -11.17
C ASN A 57 8.81 10.11 -11.80
N PRO A 58 10.00 9.77 -12.37
CA PRO A 58 10.21 8.43 -12.93
C PRO A 58 10.09 7.29 -11.91
N ARG A 59 10.42 7.56 -10.64
CA ARG A 59 10.27 6.58 -9.55
C ARG A 59 8.80 6.43 -9.17
N LEU A 60 8.03 7.50 -9.18
CA LEU A 60 6.58 7.47 -8.96
C LEU A 60 5.89 6.71 -10.10
N ASP A 61 6.20 7.01 -11.37
CA ASP A 61 5.64 6.31 -12.53
C ASP A 61 5.96 4.80 -12.52
N ALA A 62 7.15 4.44 -12.05
CA ALA A 62 7.53 3.04 -11.89
C ALA A 62 6.76 2.35 -10.75
N LEU A 63 6.47 3.06 -9.67
CA LEU A 63 5.65 2.55 -8.57
C LEU A 63 4.19 2.42 -8.98
N GLU A 64 3.63 3.40 -9.68
CA GLU A 64 2.26 3.36 -10.20
C GLU A 64 2.04 2.12 -11.09
N ARG A 65 2.95 1.88 -12.05
CA ARG A 65 2.90 0.67 -12.88
C ARG A 65 2.93 -0.63 -12.08
N ARG A 66 3.74 -0.69 -11.02
CA ARG A 66 3.80 -1.87 -10.14
C ARG A 66 2.49 -2.05 -9.36
N VAL A 67 1.89 -0.98 -8.90
CA VAL A 67 0.59 -1.02 -8.21
C VAL A 67 -0.48 -1.53 -9.16
N GLU A 68 -0.55 -1.01 -10.40
CA GLU A 68 -1.48 -1.49 -11.41
C GLU A 68 -1.31 -2.99 -11.73
N GLU A 69 -0.06 -3.47 -11.81
CA GLU A 69 0.22 -4.89 -12.01
C GLU A 69 -0.23 -5.74 -10.82
N GLN A 70 0.03 -5.27 -9.60
CA GLN A 70 -0.44 -5.94 -8.39
C GLN A 70 -1.96 -6.00 -8.33
N GLU A 71 -2.67 -4.93 -8.68
CA GLU A 71 -4.14 -4.90 -8.73
C GLU A 71 -4.69 -5.95 -9.71
N LYS A 72 -4.10 -6.05 -10.91
CA LYS A 72 -4.46 -7.09 -11.88
C LYS A 72 -4.20 -8.49 -11.34
N SER A 73 -3.09 -8.69 -10.64
CA SER A 73 -2.79 -9.99 -10.01
C SER A 73 -3.80 -10.36 -8.92
N ILE A 74 -4.22 -9.38 -8.11
CA ILE A 74 -5.21 -9.57 -7.04
C ILE A 74 -6.55 -9.96 -7.63
N LEU A 75 -7.03 -9.24 -8.65
CA LEU A 75 -8.27 -9.57 -9.35
C LEU A 75 -8.25 -11.00 -9.95
N ALA A 76 -7.12 -11.42 -10.52
CA ALA A 76 -6.96 -12.78 -11.03
C ALA A 76 -7.04 -13.83 -9.91
N LEU A 77 -6.41 -13.58 -8.76
CA LEU A 77 -6.48 -14.46 -7.59
C LEU A 77 -7.89 -14.51 -6.99
N GLU A 78 -8.61 -13.39 -6.93
CA GLU A 78 -10.00 -13.37 -6.46
C GLU A 78 -10.91 -14.22 -7.34
N ASN A 79 -10.74 -14.14 -8.66
CA ASN A 79 -11.52 -14.96 -9.59
C ASN A 79 -11.20 -16.45 -9.45
N LYS A 80 -9.92 -16.81 -9.28
CA LYS A 80 -9.52 -18.20 -8.97
C LYS A 80 -10.13 -18.68 -7.66
N LEU A 81 -10.04 -17.89 -6.60
CA LEU A 81 -10.62 -18.22 -5.30
C LEU A 81 -12.15 -18.40 -5.38
N LYS A 82 -12.86 -17.56 -6.14
CA LYS A 82 -14.30 -17.71 -6.38
C LYS A 82 -14.61 -19.04 -7.09
N LYS A 83 -13.82 -19.42 -8.09
CA LYS A 83 -13.96 -20.71 -8.79
C LYS A 83 -13.72 -21.89 -7.86
N GLU A 84 -12.60 -21.89 -7.13
CA GLU A 84 -12.26 -22.95 -6.18
C GLU A 84 -13.31 -23.08 -5.07
N LYS A 85 -13.84 -21.97 -4.54
CA LYS A 85 -14.93 -22.00 -3.56
C LYS A 85 -16.19 -22.65 -4.11
N LYS A 86 -16.53 -22.40 -5.38
CA LYS A 86 -17.68 -23.04 -6.05
C LYS A 86 -17.45 -24.54 -6.21
N GLU A 87 -16.26 -24.94 -6.67
CA GLU A 87 -15.88 -26.35 -6.83
C GLU A 87 -15.88 -27.09 -5.48
N LYS A 88 -15.35 -26.44 -4.44
CA LYS A 88 -15.37 -26.97 -3.07
C LYS A 88 -16.80 -27.17 -2.57
N LYS A 89 -17.68 -26.19 -2.75
CA LYS A 89 -19.10 -26.32 -2.38
C LYS A 89 -19.77 -27.48 -3.12
N GLN A 90 -19.51 -27.63 -4.42
CA GLN A 90 -20.02 -28.76 -5.19
C GLN A 90 -19.50 -30.10 -4.69
N ALA A 91 -18.22 -30.17 -4.31
CA ALA A 91 -17.64 -31.38 -3.71
C ALA A 91 -18.28 -31.68 -2.34
N GLU A 92 -18.45 -30.68 -1.49
CA GLU A 92 -19.14 -30.80 -0.19
C GLU A 92 -20.58 -31.32 -0.36
N ASP A 93 -21.32 -30.80 -1.34
CA ASP A 93 -22.69 -31.27 -1.63
C ASP A 93 -22.71 -32.73 -2.14
N LYS A 94 -21.71 -33.14 -2.95
CA LYS A 94 -21.54 -34.53 -3.39
C LYS A 94 -21.20 -35.45 -2.22
N VAL A 95 -20.30 -35.04 -1.33
CA VAL A 95 -19.94 -35.81 -0.12
C VAL A 95 -21.17 -36.03 0.75
N LYS A 96 -21.96 -34.98 1.01
CA LYS A 96 -23.23 -35.11 1.76
C LYS A 96 -24.23 -36.06 1.11
N LYS A 97 -24.25 -36.15 -0.22
CA LYS A 97 -25.10 -37.10 -0.94
C LYS A 97 -24.61 -38.54 -0.74
N LEU A 98 -23.31 -38.76 -0.91
CA LEU A 98 -22.69 -40.07 -0.71
C LEU A 98 -22.83 -40.55 0.74
N GLU A 99 -22.67 -39.66 1.73
CA GLU A 99 -22.90 -39.98 3.14
C GLU A 99 -24.31 -40.53 3.40
N LYS A 100 -25.33 -39.94 2.75
CA LYS A 100 -26.72 -40.45 2.84
C LYS A 100 -26.90 -41.79 2.14
N GLU A 101 -26.20 -42.03 1.04
CA GLU A 101 -26.24 -43.30 0.32
C GLU A 101 -25.55 -44.40 1.14
N VAL A 102 -24.40 -44.10 1.75
CA VAL A 102 -23.71 -45.01 2.68
C VAL A 102 -24.61 -45.37 3.85
N ALA A 103 -25.24 -44.38 4.50
CA ALA A 103 -26.17 -44.65 5.61
C ALA A 103 -27.33 -45.58 5.21
N ARG A 104 -27.88 -45.43 4.00
CA ARG A 104 -28.92 -46.35 3.48
C ARG A 104 -28.37 -47.76 3.25
N LEU A 105 -27.16 -47.87 2.71
CA LEU A 105 -26.53 -49.17 2.50
C LEU A 105 -26.26 -49.87 3.83
N ASP A 106 -25.82 -49.12 4.84
CA ASP A 106 -25.62 -49.65 6.20
C ASP A 106 -26.94 -50.22 6.77
N GLU A 107 -28.05 -49.50 6.62
CA GLU A 107 -29.39 -50.02 7.01
C GLU A 107 -29.74 -51.32 6.27
N THR A 108 -29.44 -51.41 4.97
CA THR A 108 -29.70 -52.64 4.19
C THR A 108 -28.81 -53.80 4.61
N ILE A 109 -27.55 -53.53 4.96
CA ILE A 109 -26.61 -54.56 5.44
C ILE A 109 -27.14 -55.14 6.75
N VAL A 110 -27.57 -54.30 7.69
CA VAL A 110 -28.15 -54.75 8.96
C VAL A 110 -29.36 -55.66 8.71
N HIS A 111 -30.26 -55.30 7.79
CA HIS A 111 -31.42 -56.13 7.47
C HIS A 111 -31.03 -57.49 6.85
N ILE A 112 -30.01 -57.50 5.98
CA ILE A 112 -29.50 -58.75 5.39
C ILE A 112 -28.84 -59.63 6.47
N GLU A 113 -28.03 -59.05 7.36
CA GLU A 113 -27.40 -59.78 8.47
C GLU A 113 -28.44 -60.41 9.40
N GLU A 114 -29.51 -59.69 9.72
CA GLU A 114 -30.65 -60.21 10.49
C GLU A 114 -31.36 -61.36 9.77
N PHE A 115 -31.56 -61.24 8.46
CA PHE A 115 -32.13 -62.30 7.64
C PHE A 115 -31.24 -63.54 7.60
N LEU A 116 -29.92 -63.38 7.42
CA LEU A 116 -28.97 -64.49 7.42
C LEU A 116 -28.94 -65.20 8.78
N ALA A 117 -29.06 -64.46 9.89
CA ALA A 117 -29.13 -65.03 11.23
C ALA A 117 -30.37 -65.90 11.48
N THR A 118 -31.44 -65.71 10.70
CA THR A 118 -32.70 -66.48 10.81
C THR A 118 -32.75 -67.70 9.90
N LEU A 119 -31.77 -67.89 9.00
CA LEU A 119 -31.71 -69.07 8.14
C LEU A 119 -31.35 -70.32 8.95
N PRO A 120 -32.07 -71.46 8.74
CA PRO A 120 -31.73 -72.71 9.41
C PRO A 120 -30.35 -73.20 8.96
N ALA A 121 -29.60 -73.80 9.88
CA ALA A 121 -28.32 -74.41 9.55
C ALA A 121 -28.50 -75.46 8.43
N PRO A 122 -27.58 -75.51 7.45
CA PRO A 122 -27.69 -76.46 6.35
C PRO A 122 -27.71 -77.89 6.91
N PRO A 123 -28.46 -78.82 6.29
CA PRO A 123 -28.48 -80.20 6.72
C PRO A 123 -27.05 -80.76 6.65
N THR A 124 -26.51 -81.19 7.78
CA THR A 124 -25.22 -81.87 7.85
C THR A 124 -25.38 -83.24 7.20
N THR A 125 -24.88 -83.40 5.98
CA THR A 125 -24.72 -84.71 5.36
C THR A 125 -23.53 -85.40 6.00
N GLU A 126 -23.79 -86.44 6.81
CA GLU A 126 -22.81 -87.48 7.17
C GLU A 126 -22.43 -88.34 5.95
#